data_AF-L5LN12-F1
#
_entry.id   AF-L5LN12-F1
#
_cell.length_a   1.000
_cell.length_b   1.000
_cell.length_c   1.000
_cell.angle_alpha   90.00
_cell.angle_beta   90.00
_cell.angle_gamma   90.00
#
_symmetry.space_group_name_H-M   'P 1'
#
loop_
_entity.id
_entity.type
_entity.pdbx_description
1 polymer ?
#
loop_
_entity_poly.entity_id
_entity_poly.type
_entity_poly.pdbx_seq_one_letter_code
_entity_poly.pdbx_strand_id
1 'polypeptide(L)'
;MENYLQEQKERLEEEKAAIQDDRSLVSEEKQKLLEEKEKMLEELRREQQATELLAAKYKAMESKLLIGGRNIMDHTNEQQKMLELKRQEIAEQKRREREMQQEMMLRDEETMELRGTYTSLQQEVEVKTKKLKKLYAKLQAVKAEIQDQHDEYIRVRQDLEEAQNEQTRELKLKYLIIENFIPPEEKNKIMNRLFLDCEEEQWKFQPLVPAGVNNSQMKKRPTSAVGYKRPISQYARVAMAMGSHPRYRAENIMFLELDVSPPTVFEMEFSHDQDQDPRALHMERLMRLDSFLERPSTSKVRKSRSWCQSPQRPPPSTAHASLASAALRPATVLDHE
;
A
#
# COMPACT_ATOMS: atom_id res chain seq x y z
N MET A 1 41.32 51.27 2.70
CA MET A 1 41.70 52.03 1.49
C MET A 1 42.25 53.39 1.90
N GLU A 2 41.58 54.11 2.79
CA GLU A 2 42.05 55.39 3.38
C GLU A 2 43.46 55.32 3.98
N ASN A 3 43.77 54.30 4.80
CA ASN A 3 45.10 54.16 5.42
C ASN A 3 46.26 54.04 4.40
N TYR A 4 46.01 53.39 3.25
CA TYR A 4 47.04 53.22 2.21
C TYR A 4 47.33 54.53 1.47
N LEU A 5 46.30 55.33 1.22
CA LEU A 5 46.44 56.64 0.58
C LEU A 5 47.16 57.63 1.49
N GLN A 6 46.92 57.55 2.80
CA GLN A 6 47.59 58.36 3.82
C GLN A 6 49.10 58.03 3.86
N GLU A 7 49.44 56.75 3.89
CA GLU A 7 50.83 56.26 3.94
C GLU A 7 51.61 56.64 2.67
N GLN A 8 50.98 56.57 1.48
CA GLN A 8 51.60 57.00 0.22
C GLN A 8 51.90 58.50 0.20
N LYS A 9 51.01 59.31 0.77
CA LYS A 9 51.21 60.75 0.88
C LYS A 9 52.38 61.09 1.81
N GLU A 10 52.45 60.43 2.96
CA GLU A 10 53.52 60.63 3.96
C GLU A 10 54.89 60.27 3.39
N ARG A 11 55.02 59.12 2.70
CA ARG A 11 56.28 58.74 2.02
C ARG A 11 56.73 59.78 0.99
N LEU A 12 55.80 60.31 0.18
CA LEU A 12 56.12 61.33 -0.82
C LEU A 12 56.56 62.66 -0.18
N GLU A 13 56.03 63.00 1.00
CA GLU A 13 56.43 64.18 1.78
C GLU A 13 57.81 64.00 2.43
N GLU A 14 58.11 62.81 2.97
CA GLU A 14 59.43 62.46 3.53
C GLU A 14 60.53 62.46 2.45
N GLU A 15 60.26 61.88 1.27
CA GLU A 15 61.19 61.91 0.15
C GLU A 15 61.43 63.35 -0.35
N LYS A 16 60.38 64.19 -0.38
CA LYS A 16 60.51 65.62 -0.70
C LYS A 16 61.44 66.32 0.29
N ALA A 17 61.31 66.04 1.59
CA ALA A 17 62.15 66.61 2.63
C ALA A 17 63.61 66.13 2.54
N ALA A 18 63.84 64.84 2.31
CA ALA A 18 65.19 64.28 2.14
C ALA A 18 65.92 64.93 0.94
N ILE A 19 65.24 65.09 -0.20
CA ILE A 19 65.79 65.76 -1.39
C ILE A 19 66.13 67.23 -1.08
N GLN A 20 65.33 67.89 -0.21
CA GLN A 20 65.59 69.27 0.20
C GLN A 20 66.84 69.42 1.08
N ASP A 21 67.21 68.42 1.86
CA ASP A 21 68.37 68.47 2.76
C ASP A 21 69.68 68.05 2.08
N ASP A 22 69.62 67.31 0.98
CA ASP A 22 70.80 66.87 0.23
C ASP A 22 71.56 68.05 -0.41
N ARG A 23 72.79 68.28 0.06
CA ARG A 23 73.69 69.38 -0.33
C ARG A 23 74.67 69.04 -1.47
N SER A 24 74.70 67.78 -1.90
CA SER A 24 75.57 67.28 -2.98
C SER A 24 74.96 67.40 -4.38
N LEU A 25 73.64 67.62 -4.48
CA LEU A 25 72.91 67.69 -5.74
C LEU A 25 73.02 69.07 -6.40
N VAL A 26 73.17 69.09 -7.73
CA VAL A 26 73.12 70.30 -8.56
C VAL A 26 71.74 70.95 -8.38
N SER A 27 71.71 72.26 -8.13
CA SER A 27 70.49 72.99 -7.75
C SER A 27 69.33 72.84 -8.74
N GLU A 28 69.63 72.70 -10.03
CA GLU A 28 68.62 72.54 -11.09
C GLU A 28 67.95 71.16 -11.08
N GLU A 29 68.70 70.09 -10.81
CA GLU A 29 68.15 68.72 -10.74
C GLU A 29 67.31 68.53 -9.47
N LYS A 30 67.76 69.14 -8.37
CA LYS A 30 67.01 69.19 -7.11
C LYS A 30 65.66 69.89 -7.27
N GLN A 31 65.60 71.00 -8.00
CA GLN A 31 64.35 71.70 -8.28
C GLN A 31 63.38 70.83 -9.10
N LYS A 32 63.86 70.15 -10.15
CA LYS A 32 63.01 69.27 -10.97
C LYS A 32 62.41 68.12 -10.16
N LEU A 33 63.21 67.48 -9.30
CA LEU A 33 62.72 66.38 -8.45
C LEU A 33 61.68 66.86 -7.43
N LEU A 34 61.85 68.05 -6.85
CA LEU A 34 60.87 68.63 -5.95
C LEU A 34 59.56 68.96 -6.67
N GLU A 35 59.63 69.50 -7.89
CA GLU A 35 58.44 69.79 -8.72
C GLU A 35 57.70 68.50 -9.11
N GLU A 36 58.41 67.42 -9.44
CA GLU A 36 57.80 66.12 -9.73
C GLU A 36 57.08 65.53 -8.52
N LYS A 37 57.71 65.56 -7.33
CA LYS A 37 57.06 65.09 -6.09
C LYS A 37 55.84 65.93 -5.71
N GLU A 38 55.89 67.23 -5.96
CA GLU A 38 54.75 68.13 -5.74
C GLU A 38 53.58 67.82 -6.68
N LYS A 39 53.86 67.55 -7.97
CA LYS A 39 52.84 67.11 -8.93
C LYS A 39 52.18 65.79 -8.50
N MET A 40 52.98 64.81 -8.06
CA MET A 40 52.45 63.52 -7.57
C MET A 40 51.54 63.69 -6.34
N LEU A 41 51.90 64.58 -5.41
CA LEU A 41 51.06 64.90 -4.25
C LEU A 41 49.75 65.58 -4.66
N GLU A 42 49.76 66.44 -5.67
CA GLU A 42 48.54 67.06 -6.20
C GLU A 42 47.62 66.04 -6.89
N GLU A 43 48.17 65.13 -7.67
CA GLU A 43 47.40 64.06 -8.33
C GLU A 43 46.70 63.16 -7.31
N LEU A 44 47.41 62.76 -6.25
CA LEU A 44 46.85 61.95 -5.17
C LEU A 44 45.69 62.68 -4.46
N ARG A 45 45.79 64.01 -4.26
CA ARG A 45 44.70 64.82 -3.70
C ARG A 45 43.48 64.90 -4.64
N ARG A 46 43.70 65.03 -5.95
CA ARG A 46 42.61 65.04 -6.94
C ARG A 46 41.87 63.70 -6.95
N GLU A 47 42.61 62.60 -6.84
CA GLU A 47 42.03 61.25 -6.76
C GLU A 47 41.21 61.06 -5.48
N GLN A 48 41.74 61.47 -4.32
CA GLN A 48 40.98 61.47 -3.06
C GLN A 48 39.66 62.25 -3.18
N GLN A 49 39.71 63.49 -3.69
CA GLN A 49 38.50 64.30 -3.88
C GLN A 49 37.50 63.65 -4.85
N ALA A 50 37.97 63.01 -5.91
CA ALA A 50 37.09 62.28 -6.83
C ALA A 50 36.39 61.10 -6.13
N THR A 51 37.13 60.33 -5.33
CA THR A 51 36.55 59.20 -4.58
C THR A 51 35.53 59.65 -3.54
N GLU A 52 35.79 60.74 -2.82
CA GLU A 52 34.86 61.32 -1.85
C GLU A 52 33.58 61.84 -2.51
N LEU A 53 33.69 62.49 -3.67
CA LEU A 53 32.52 62.94 -4.44
C LEU A 53 31.66 61.77 -4.92
N LEU A 54 32.29 60.67 -5.36
CA LEU A 54 31.58 59.44 -5.71
C LEU A 54 30.89 58.83 -4.49
N ALA A 55 31.59 58.71 -3.36
CA ALA A 55 31.02 58.18 -2.12
C ALA A 55 29.82 59.01 -1.63
N ALA A 56 29.91 60.34 -1.69
CA ALA A 56 28.82 61.23 -1.34
C ALA A 56 27.60 61.04 -2.27
N LYS A 57 27.82 60.87 -3.59
CA LYS A 57 26.74 60.57 -4.54
C LYS A 57 26.09 59.21 -4.27
N TYR A 58 26.87 58.18 -3.96
CA TYR A 58 26.35 56.86 -3.57
C TYR A 58 25.47 56.97 -2.32
N LYS A 59 25.98 57.62 -1.27
CA LYS A 59 25.23 57.80 -0.02
C LYS A 59 23.94 58.59 -0.22
N ALA A 60 23.93 59.59 -1.12
CA ALA A 60 22.73 60.35 -1.47
C ALA A 60 21.72 59.54 -2.30
N MET A 61 22.18 58.63 -3.16
CA MET A 61 21.30 57.71 -3.88
C MET A 61 20.70 56.65 -2.94
N GLU A 62 21.52 56.06 -2.07
CA GLU A 62 21.08 55.13 -1.04
C GLU A 62 20.04 55.78 -0.12
N SER A 63 20.30 56.99 0.37
CA SER A 63 19.33 57.69 1.21
C SER A 63 18.03 57.98 0.47
N LYS A 64 18.05 58.29 -0.84
CA LYS A 64 16.81 58.47 -1.61
C LYS A 64 16.03 57.18 -1.81
N LEU A 65 16.71 56.04 -1.91
CA LEU A 65 16.07 54.72 -1.98
C LEU A 65 15.53 54.27 -0.61
N LEU A 66 16.21 54.62 0.49
CA LEU A 66 15.85 54.23 1.86
C LEU A 66 14.87 55.19 2.56
N ILE A 67 14.84 56.48 2.21
CA ILE A 67 13.95 57.49 2.83
C ILE A 67 12.53 57.49 2.22
N GLY A 68 12.27 56.70 1.17
CA GLY A 68 10.92 56.31 0.79
C GLY A 68 10.43 55.17 1.68
N GLY A 69 9.97 55.46 2.91
CA GLY A 69 9.68 54.53 4.02
C GLY A 69 8.64 53.41 3.84
N ARG A 70 8.50 52.86 2.62
CA ARG A 70 7.90 51.55 2.35
C ARG A 70 8.74 50.89 1.25
N ASN A 71 9.18 49.66 1.48
CA ASN A 71 9.79 48.82 0.45
C ASN A 71 8.86 48.86 -0.78
N ILE A 72 9.34 49.38 -1.91
CA ILE A 72 8.54 49.55 -3.14
C ILE A 72 7.87 48.22 -3.55
N MET A 73 8.57 47.11 -3.25
CA MET A 73 8.08 45.74 -3.43
C MET A 73 6.84 45.44 -2.58
N ASP A 74 6.78 45.89 -1.33
CA ASP A 74 5.66 45.61 -0.41
C ASP A 74 4.41 46.38 -0.85
N HIS A 75 4.55 47.64 -1.26
CA HIS A 75 3.40 48.41 -1.77
C HIS A 75 2.84 47.82 -3.07
N THR A 76 3.72 47.34 -3.95
CA THR A 76 3.31 46.68 -5.20
C THR A 76 2.58 45.37 -4.93
N ASN A 77 3.05 44.59 -3.95
CA ASN A 77 2.41 43.34 -3.54
C ASN A 77 1.05 43.59 -2.87
N GLU A 78 0.94 44.58 -1.99
CA GLU A 78 -0.34 45.01 -1.38
C GLU A 78 -1.35 45.46 -2.45
N GLN A 79 -0.91 46.26 -3.42
CA GLN A 79 -1.76 46.69 -4.54
C GLN A 79 -2.20 45.51 -5.42
N GLN A 80 -1.31 44.57 -5.71
CA GLN A 80 -1.63 43.35 -6.47
C GLN A 80 -2.65 42.49 -5.73
N LYS A 81 -2.45 42.26 -4.44
CA LYS A 81 -3.39 41.51 -3.59
C LYS A 81 -4.75 42.18 -3.51
N MET A 82 -4.78 43.51 -3.38
CA MET A 82 -6.01 44.31 -3.41
C MET A 82 -6.74 44.19 -4.76
N LEU A 83 -6.00 44.27 -5.88
CA LEU A 83 -6.57 44.10 -7.22
C LEU A 83 -7.11 42.70 -7.45
N GLU A 84 -6.42 41.68 -6.94
CA GLU A 84 -6.87 40.29 -7.03
C GLU A 84 -8.16 40.06 -6.23
N LEU A 85 -8.23 40.55 -4.99
CA LEU A 85 -9.46 40.52 -4.20
C LEU A 85 -10.62 41.24 -4.89
N LYS A 86 -10.36 42.41 -5.48
CA LYS A 86 -11.38 43.15 -6.25
C LYS A 86 -11.81 42.41 -7.51
N ARG A 87 -10.89 41.73 -8.20
CA ARG A 87 -11.23 40.87 -9.35
C ARG A 87 -12.10 39.68 -8.95
N GLN A 88 -11.79 39.04 -7.83
CA GLN A 88 -12.60 37.95 -7.28
C GLN A 88 -13.99 38.44 -6.90
N GLU A 89 -14.09 39.59 -6.21
CA GLU A 89 -15.36 40.21 -5.83
C GLU A 89 -16.24 40.54 -7.06
N ILE A 90 -15.64 41.12 -8.12
CA ILE A 90 -16.34 41.39 -9.39
C ILE A 90 -16.80 40.10 -10.06
N ALA A 91 -15.97 39.04 -10.04
CA ALA A 91 -16.33 37.76 -10.64
C ALA A 91 -17.51 37.11 -9.91
N GLU A 92 -17.52 37.17 -8.58
CA GLU A 92 -18.65 36.69 -7.77
C GLU A 92 -19.92 37.51 -8.01
N GLN A 93 -19.81 38.84 -8.04
CA GLN A 93 -20.95 39.71 -8.34
C GLN A 93 -21.54 39.39 -9.72
N LYS A 94 -20.69 39.24 -10.76
CA LYS A 94 -21.14 38.83 -12.09
C LYS A 94 -21.78 37.44 -12.12
N ARG A 95 -21.31 36.52 -11.25
CA ARG A 95 -21.90 35.19 -11.14
C ARG A 95 -23.30 35.27 -10.53
N ARG A 96 -23.43 35.96 -9.38
CA ARG A 96 -24.72 36.20 -8.70
C ARG A 96 -25.70 36.96 -9.59
N GLU A 97 -25.23 37.96 -10.33
CA GLU A 97 -26.07 38.70 -11.28
C GLU A 97 -26.60 37.78 -12.39
N ARG A 98 -25.75 36.92 -12.96
CA ARG A 98 -26.18 35.94 -13.97
C ARG A 98 -27.15 34.92 -13.41
N GLU A 99 -26.90 34.39 -12.21
CA GLU A 99 -27.82 33.48 -11.51
C GLU A 99 -29.18 34.16 -11.28
N MET A 100 -29.18 35.41 -10.80
CA MET A 100 -30.40 36.18 -10.56
C MET A 100 -31.15 36.52 -11.86
N GLN A 101 -30.43 36.85 -12.94
CA GLN A 101 -31.04 37.07 -14.27
C GLN A 101 -31.68 35.79 -14.81
N GLN A 102 -31.03 34.63 -14.64
CA GLN A 102 -31.60 33.34 -15.02
C GLN A 102 -32.84 33.02 -14.19
N GLU A 103 -32.80 33.24 -12.88
CA GLU A 103 -33.96 33.02 -12.01
C GLU A 103 -35.12 33.97 -12.35
N MET A 104 -34.84 35.25 -12.63
CA MET A 104 -35.83 36.22 -13.09
C MET A 104 -36.49 35.76 -14.40
N MET A 105 -35.70 35.34 -15.39
CA MET A 105 -36.22 34.82 -16.65
C MET A 105 -37.10 33.58 -16.45
N LEU A 106 -36.69 32.64 -15.57
CA LEU A 106 -37.48 31.46 -15.24
C LEU A 106 -38.79 31.83 -14.53
N ARG A 107 -38.75 32.79 -13.61
CA ARG A 107 -39.93 33.33 -12.91
C ARG A 107 -40.88 34.08 -13.85
N ASP A 108 -40.35 34.85 -14.79
CA ASP A 108 -41.16 35.55 -15.80
C ASP A 108 -41.82 34.56 -16.75
N GLU A 109 -41.10 33.51 -17.17
CA GLU A 109 -41.70 32.39 -17.90
C GLU A 109 -42.81 31.70 -17.08
N GLU A 110 -42.55 31.36 -15.82
CA GLU A 110 -43.52 30.71 -14.93
C GLU A 110 -44.77 31.58 -14.69
N THR A 111 -44.58 32.89 -14.48
CA THR A 111 -45.71 33.83 -14.28
C THR A 111 -46.49 34.09 -15.56
N MET A 112 -45.84 34.14 -16.73
CA MET A 112 -46.53 34.14 -18.02
C MET A 112 -47.33 32.84 -18.23
N GLU A 113 -46.76 31.70 -17.82
CA GLU A 113 -47.43 30.41 -17.89
C GLU A 113 -48.67 30.34 -16.97
N LEU A 114 -48.61 30.95 -15.77
CA LEU A 114 -49.72 31.07 -14.81
C LEU A 114 -50.81 32.06 -15.23
N ARG A 115 -50.44 33.20 -15.84
CA ARG A 115 -51.42 34.24 -16.22
C ARG A 115 -52.36 33.80 -17.34
N GLY A 116 -51.99 32.81 -18.16
CA GLY A 116 -52.89 32.13 -19.12
C GLY A 116 -53.55 33.02 -20.18
N THR A 117 -53.29 34.32 -20.19
CA THR A 117 -53.88 35.31 -21.08
C THR A 117 -52.89 35.65 -22.19
N TYR A 118 -53.16 35.13 -23.39
CA TYR A 118 -52.40 35.47 -24.59
C TYR A 118 -52.93 36.78 -25.17
N THR A 119 -52.02 37.70 -25.50
CA THR A 119 -52.37 38.99 -26.11
C THR A 119 -52.57 38.88 -27.63
N SER A 120 -52.11 37.79 -28.24
CA SER A 120 -52.25 37.48 -29.67
C SER A 120 -52.22 35.97 -29.92
N LEU A 121 -52.92 35.51 -30.97
CA LEU A 121 -52.90 34.10 -31.40
C LEU A 121 -51.47 33.63 -31.76
N GLN A 122 -50.65 34.51 -32.33
CA GLN A 122 -49.24 34.23 -32.63
C GLN A 122 -48.44 33.96 -31.35
N GLN A 123 -48.67 34.76 -30.30
CA GLN A 123 -48.03 34.57 -28.99
C GLN A 123 -48.45 33.24 -28.36
N GLU A 124 -49.73 32.86 -28.50
CA GLU A 124 -50.23 31.57 -28.02
C GLU A 124 -49.55 30.39 -28.70
N VAL A 125 -49.41 30.43 -30.03
CA VAL A 125 -48.70 29.40 -30.80
C VAL A 125 -47.24 29.29 -30.36
N GLU A 126 -46.55 30.41 -30.18
CA GLU A 126 -45.15 30.44 -29.73
C GLU A 126 -44.98 29.85 -28.33
N VAL A 127 -45.82 30.27 -27.37
CA VAL A 127 -45.78 29.75 -25.99
C VAL A 127 -46.11 28.25 -25.97
N LYS A 128 -47.14 27.80 -26.69
CA LYS A 128 -47.47 26.37 -26.79
C LYS A 128 -46.36 25.57 -27.48
N THR A 129 -45.71 26.12 -28.51
CA THR A 129 -44.57 25.48 -29.17
C THR A 129 -43.38 25.33 -28.23
N LYS A 130 -43.08 26.36 -27.43
CA LYS A 130 -42.06 26.29 -26.38
C LYS A 130 -42.41 25.25 -25.32
N LYS A 131 -43.66 25.21 -24.84
CA LYS A 131 -44.14 24.18 -23.89
C LYS A 131 -43.99 22.78 -24.47
N LEU A 132 -44.37 22.58 -25.74
CA LEU A 132 -44.20 21.29 -26.43
C LEU A 132 -42.73 20.88 -26.50
N LYS A 133 -41.82 21.79 -26.86
CA LYS A 133 -40.37 21.54 -26.87
C LYS A 133 -39.85 21.18 -25.47
N LYS A 134 -40.27 21.90 -24.43
CA LYS A 134 -39.92 21.60 -23.02
C LYS A 134 -40.39 20.19 -22.64
N LEU A 135 -41.64 19.83 -22.93
CA LEU A 135 -42.19 18.50 -22.64
C LEU A 135 -41.49 17.40 -23.44
N TYR A 136 -41.19 17.65 -24.71
CA TYR A 136 -40.44 16.71 -25.55
C TYR A 136 -39.03 16.48 -25.00
N ALA A 137 -38.32 17.54 -24.59
CA ALA A 137 -37.00 17.41 -23.96
C ALA A 137 -37.06 16.60 -22.66
N LYS A 138 -38.06 16.85 -21.80
CA LYS A 138 -38.30 16.04 -20.58
C LYS A 138 -38.56 14.57 -20.92
N LEU A 139 -39.37 14.31 -21.94
CA LEU A 139 -39.66 12.95 -22.41
C LEU A 139 -38.39 12.26 -22.92
N GLN A 140 -37.52 12.95 -23.67
CA GLN A 140 -36.25 12.38 -24.12
C GLN A 140 -35.30 12.13 -22.95
N ALA A 141 -35.24 13.03 -21.97
CA ALA A 141 -34.45 12.84 -20.76
C ALA A 141 -34.89 11.58 -19.99
N VAL A 142 -36.20 11.41 -19.76
CA VAL A 142 -36.74 10.21 -19.09
C VAL A 142 -36.48 8.94 -19.91
N LYS A 143 -36.56 9.00 -21.25
CA LYS A 143 -36.20 7.86 -22.11
C LYS A 143 -34.74 7.46 -21.97
N ALA A 144 -33.83 8.44 -21.91
CA ALA A 144 -32.41 8.19 -21.69
C ALA A 144 -32.18 7.58 -20.30
N GLU A 145 -32.83 8.13 -19.26
CA GLU A 145 -32.75 7.60 -17.89
C GLU A 145 -33.22 6.15 -17.80
N ILE A 146 -34.33 5.80 -18.47
CA ILE A 146 -34.81 4.40 -18.54
C ILE A 146 -33.76 3.50 -19.20
N GLN A 147 -33.12 3.97 -20.27
CA GLN A 147 -32.08 3.20 -20.96
C GLN A 147 -30.85 3.00 -20.06
N ASP A 148 -30.40 4.07 -19.38
CA ASP A 148 -29.26 4.02 -18.47
C ASP A 148 -29.53 3.05 -17.30
N GLN A 149 -30.74 3.09 -16.73
CA GLN A 149 -31.18 2.15 -15.69
C GLN A 149 -31.23 0.71 -16.20
N HIS A 150 -31.67 0.49 -17.44
CA HIS A 150 -31.70 -0.84 -18.03
C HIS A 150 -30.30 -1.40 -18.23
N ASP A 151 -29.37 -0.58 -18.72
CA ASP A 151 -27.98 -0.97 -18.93
C ASP A 151 -27.26 -1.21 -17.59
N GLU A 152 -27.56 -0.44 -16.55
CA GLU A 152 -27.12 -0.71 -15.18
C GLU A 152 -27.68 -2.03 -14.64
N TYR A 153 -28.98 -2.27 -14.80
CA TYR A 153 -29.61 -3.54 -14.39
C TYR A 153 -28.95 -4.74 -15.07
N ILE A 154 -28.68 -4.67 -16.38
CA ILE A 154 -28.01 -5.75 -17.11
C ILE A 154 -26.61 -6.01 -16.53
N ARG A 155 -25.82 -4.95 -16.29
CA ARG A 155 -24.47 -5.08 -15.71
C ARG A 155 -24.51 -5.73 -14.34
N VAL A 156 -25.32 -5.21 -13.43
CA VAL A 156 -25.45 -5.77 -12.08
C VAL A 156 -25.93 -7.22 -12.11
N ARG A 157 -26.87 -7.55 -13.00
CA ARG A 157 -27.33 -8.93 -13.17
C ARG A 157 -26.20 -9.86 -13.62
N GLN A 158 -25.38 -9.42 -14.57
CA GLN A 158 -24.22 -10.18 -15.06
C GLN A 158 -23.18 -10.37 -13.95
N ASP A 159 -22.84 -9.31 -13.21
CA ASP A 159 -21.87 -9.38 -12.10
C ASP A 159 -22.34 -10.36 -11.01
N LEU A 160 -23.64 -10.33 -10.67
CA LEU A 160 -24.23 -11.28 -9.71
C LEU A 160 -24.21 -12.73 -10.23
N GLU A 161 -24.48 -12.92 -11.52
CA GLU A 161 -24.41 -14.24 -12.16
C GLU A 161 -22.98 -14.79 -12.17
N GLU A 162 -21.98 -13.93 -12.43
CA GLU A 162 -20.57 -14.28 -12.35
C GLU A 162 -20.15 -14.66 -10.93
N ALA A 163 -20.53 -13.85 -9.93
CA ALA A 163 -20.27 -14.14 -8.52
C ALA A 163 -20.92 -15.46 -8.08
N GLN A 164 -22.16 -15.71 -8.49
CA GLN A 164 -22.86 -16.98 -8.22
C GLN A 164 -22.11 -18.17 -8.85
N ASN A 165 -21.65 -18.02 -10.09
CA ASN A 165 -20.91 -19.06 -10.80
C ASN A 165 -19.53 -19.33 -10.17
N GLU A 166 -18.85 -18.31 -9.69
CA GLU A 166 -17.60 -18.43 -8.94
C GLU A 166 -17.82 -19.16 -7.60
N GLN A 167 -18.77 -18.71 -6.79
CA GLN A 167 -19.12 -19.36 -5.53
C GLN A 167 -19.53 -20.82 -5.74
N THR A 168 -20.28 -21.11 -6.81
CA THR A 168 -20.67 -22.48 -7.17
C THR A 168 -19.45 -23.33 -7.56
N ARG A 169 -18.49 -22.76 -8.32
CA ARG A 169 -17.23 -23.45 -8.65
C ARG A 169 -16.40 -23.74 -7.42
N GLU A 170 -16.23 -22.77 -6.52
CA GLU A 170 -15.50 -22.97 -5.27
C GLU A 170 -16.17 -24.02 -4.39
N LEU A 171 -17.49 -23.97 -4.26
CA LEU A 171 -18.25 -24.93 -3.49
C LEU A 171 -18.07 -26.34 -4.06
N LYS A 172 -18.19 -26.52 -5.38
CA LYS A 172 -17.93 -27.81 -6.05
C LYS A 172 -16.51 -28.30 -5.81
N LEU A 173 -15.52 -27.42 -5.89
CA LEU A 173 -14.13 -27.75 -5.60
C LEU A 173 -13.97 -28.21 -4.14
N LYS A 174 -14.53 -27.48 -3.18
CA LYS A 174 -14.50 -27.83 -1.75
C LYS A 174 -15.16 -29.20 -1.51
N TYR A 175 -16.31 -29.47 -2.11
CA TYR A 175 -16.95 -30.79 -2.05
C TYR A 175 -16.08 -31.89 -2.64
N LEU A 176 -15.47 -31.66 -3.80
CA LEU A 176 -14.59 -32.63 -4.45
C LEU A 176 -13.37 -32.94 -3.57
N ILE A 177 -12.76 -31.93 -2.94
CA ILE A 177 -11.66 -32.13 -1.99
C ILE A 177 -12.13 -32.96 -0.79
N ILE A 178 -13.28 -32.62 -0.19
CA ILE A 178 -13.83 -33.35 0.95
C ILE A 178 -14.08 -34.82 0.58
N GLU A 179 -14.68 -35.09 -0.59
CA GLU A 179 -15.02 -36.44 -1.02
C GLU A 179 -13.80 -37.30 -1.35
N ASN A 180 -12.75 -36.71 -1.92
CA ASN A 180 -11.56 -37.46 -2.33
C ASN A 180 -10.51 -37.61 -1.22
N PHE A 181 -10.41 -36.66 -0.28
CA PHE A 181 -9.31 -36.61 0.69
C PHE A 181 -9.73 -36.80 2.16
N ILE A 182 -11.01 -36.69 2.51
CA ILE A 182 -11.48 -36.83 3.89
C ILE A 182 -12.24 -38.15 4.07
N PRO A 183 -11.80 -39.05 4.97
CA PRO A 183 -12.55 -40.26 5.30
C PRO A 183 -13.99 -39.95 5.75
N PRO A 184 -14.99 -40.74 5.32
CA PRO A 184 -16.40 -40.46 5.60
C PRO A 184 -16.70 -40.42 7.11
N GLU A 185 -15.96 -41.18 7.93
CA GLU A 185 -16.12 -41.19 9.39
C GLU A 185 -15.76 -39.83 10.01
N GLU A 186 -14.67 -39.21 9.57
CA GLU A 186 -14.24 -37.91 10.09
C GLU A 186 -15.14 -36.78 9.57
N LYS A 187 -15.55 -36.85 8.30
CA LYS A 187 -16.57 -35.94 7.75
C LYS A 187 -17.83 -35.93 8.60
N ASN A 188 -18.37 -37.10 8.94
CA ASN A 188 -19.60 -37.22 9.72
C ASN A 188 -19.43 -36.69 11.16
N LYS A 189 -18.27 -36.94 11.80
CA LYS A 189 -17.98 -36.37 13.13
C LYS A 189 -17.96 -34.84 13.13
N ILE A 190 -17.44 -34.23 12.08
CA ILE A 190 -17.39 -32.77 11.91
C ILE A 190 -18.80 -32.23 11.66
N MET A 191 -19.54 -32.80 10.70
CA MET A 191 -20.88 -32.34 10.32
C MET A 191 -21.86 -32.39 11.49
N ASN A 192 -21.83 -33.44 12.31
CA ASN A 192 -22.73 -33.59 13.45
C ASN A 192 -22.45 -32.60 14.59
N ARG A 193 -21.26 -31.99 14.63
CA ARG A 193 -20.85 -31.05 15.67
C ARG A 193 -20.89 -29.60 15.19
N LEU A 194 -20.97 -29.36 13.89
CA LEU A 194 -20.95 -28.02 13.34
C LEU A 194 -22.35 -27.39 13.50
N PHE A 195 -22.41 -26.19 14.05
CA PHE A 195 -23.63 -25.39 14.08
C PHE A 195 -23.31 -23.95 13.71
N LEU A 196 -24.28 -23.27 13.10
CA LEU A 196 -24.17 -21.86 12.76
C LEU A 196 -24.58 -21.02 13.96
N ASP A 197 -23.68 -20.16 14.43
CA ASP A 197 -24.01 -19.13 15.40
C ASP A 197 -24.56 -17.91 14.64
N CYS A 198 -25.87 -17.67 14.74
CA CYS A 198 -26.53 -16.58 14.02
C CYS A 198 -26.19 -15.19 14.57
N GLU A 199 -25.73 -15.08 15.83
CA GLU A 199 -25.38 -13.77 16.41
C GLU A 199 -24.01 -13.29 15.90
N GLU A 200 -23.08 -14.22 15.72
CA GLU A 200 -21.70 -13.95 15.28
C GLU A 200 -21.48 -14.29 13.79
N GLU A 201 -22.51 -14.76 13.09
CA GLU A 201 -22.48 -15.26 11.69
C GLU A 201 -21.33 -16.23 11.39
N GLN A 202 -20.93 -17.04 12.39
CA GLN A 202 -19.76 -17.91 12.30
C GLN A 202 -20.12 -19.38 12.57
N TRP A 203 -19.54 -20.29 11.80
CA TRP A 203 -19.61 -21.72 12.08
C TRP A 203 -18.78 -22.07 13.31
N LYS A 204 -19.41 -22.66 14.33
CA LYS A 204 -18.78 -23.11 15.58
C LYS A 204 -18.92 -24.62 15.74
N PHE A 205 -18.00 -25.21 16.50
CA PHE A 205 -18.04 -26.63 16.85
C PHE A 205 -18.65 -26.84 18.22
N GLN A 206 -19.57 -27.80 18.33
CA GLN A 206 -20.07 -28.28 19.60
C GLN A 206 -18.92 -28.95 20.37
N PRO A 207 -18.62 -28.52 21.61
CA PRO A 207 -17.61 -29.16 22.44
C PRO A 207 -17.95 -30.63 22.71
N LEU A 208 -16.97 -31.54 22.62
CA LEU A 208 -17.16 -32.96 22.92
C LEU A 208 -17.51 -33.24 24.39
N VAL A 209 -17.18 -32.29 25.26
CA VAL A 209 -17.44 -32.36 26.70
C VAL A 209 -18.35 -31.20 27.05
N PRO A 210 -19.48 -31.43 27.75
CA PRO A 210 -20.34 -30.34 28.21
C PRO A 210 -19.51 -29.31 28.97
N ALA A 211 -19.74 -28.02 28.68
CA ALA A 211 -18.96 -26.88 29.16
C ALA A 211 -18.96 -26.66 30.71
N GLY A 212 -19.46 -27.62 31.49
CA GLY A 212 -19.49 -27.60 32.96
C GLY A 212 -18.43 -28.45 33.65
N VAL A 213 -17.53 -29.14 32.92
CA VAL A 213 -16.48 -29.97 33.53
C VAL A 213 -15.10 -29.47 33.09
N ASN A 214 -14.53 -28.58 33.91
CA ASN A 214 -13.15 -28.11 33.96
C ASN A 214 -12.17 -28.83 33.00
N ASN A 215 -11.94 -28.24 31.81
CA ASN A 215 -11.08 -28.74 30.74
C ASN A 215 -9.56 -28.64 31.03
N SER A 216 -9.07 -29.08 32.20
CA SER A 216 -7.61 -29.11 32.44
C SER A 216 -7.11 -30.30 33.26
N GLN A 217 -7.88 -31.37 33.34
CA GLN A 217 -7.37 -32.64 33.87
C GLN A 217 -7.88 -33.79 33.02
N MET A 218 -7.15 -34.11 31.95
CA MET A 218 -7.08 -35.50 31.52
C MET A 218 -6.87 -36.32 32.80
N LYS A 219 -7.78 -37.26 33.11
CA LYS A 219 -7.71 -38.03 34.36
C LYS A 219 -6.28 -38.58 34.49
N LYS A 220 -5.50 -38.03 35.43
CA LYS A 220 -4.12 -38.46 35.64
C LYS A 220 -4.17 -39.97 35.92
N ARG A 221 -3.33 -40.74 35.23
CA ARG A 221 -3.27 -42.19 35.49
C ARG A 221 -2.98 -42.39 36.97
N PRO A 222 -3.73 -43.25 37.68
CA PRO A 222 -3.50 -43.47 39.10
C PRO A 222 -2.07 -43.95 39.32
N THR A 223 -1.33 -43.26 40.19
CA THR A 223 0.02 -43.66 40.59
C THR A 223 -0.05 -44.78 41.62
N SER A 224 0.96 -45.65 41.64
CA SER A 224 1.07 -46.67 42.68
C SER A 224 1.20 -46.03 44.07
N ALA A 225 0.83 -46.76 45.12
CA ALA A 225 0.95 -46.31 46.52
C ALA A 225 2.40 -45.93 46.92
N VAL A 226 3.39 -46.35 46.14
CA VAL A 226 4.82 -46.11 46.34
C VAL A 226 5.31 -44.95 45.45
N GLY A 227 4.41 -44.21 44.80
CA GLY A 227 4.75 -43.03 44.00
C GLY A 227 5.20 -43.32 42.56
N TYR A 228 5.36 -44.58 42.17
CA TYR A 228 5.76 -44.96 40.80
C TYR A 228 4.57 -45.07 39.85
N LYS A 229 4.81 -44.94 38.53
CA LYS A 229 3.81 -45.06 37.45
C LYS A 229 3.10 -46.43 37.38
N ARG A 230 3.67 -47.46 38.01
CA ARG A 230 3.14 -48.83 38.11
C ARG A 230 3.46 -49.44 39.48
N PRO A 231 2.65 -50.36 40.00
CA PRO A 231 2.98 -51.06 41.25
C PRO A 231 4.23 -51.93 41.06
N ILE A 232 5.15 -51.86 42.01
CA ILE A 232 6.38 -52.65 42.04
C ILE A 232 6.43 -53.50 43.31
N SER A 233 7.04 -54.69 43.23
CA SER A 233 7.22 -55.55 44.40
C SER A 233 8.26 -54.96 45.37
N GLN A 234 8.20 -55.38 46.64
CA GLN A 234 9.19 -54.99 47.65
C GLN A 234 10.61 -55.42 47.23
N TYR A 235 10.75 -56.61 46.65
CA TYR A 235 12.02 -57.11 46.12
C TYR A 235 12.59 -56.20 45.03
N ALA A 236 11.76 -55.78 44.06
CA ALA A 236 12.20 -54.86 43.00
C ALA A 236 12.66 -53.50 43.56
N ARG A 237 12.00 -53.03 44.63
CA ARG A 237 12.37 -51.77 45.31
C ARG A 237 13.74 -51.87 45.98
N VAL A 238 14.00 -52.95 46.71
CA VAL A 238 15.30 -53.19 47.36
C VAL A 238 16.39 -53.39 46.31
N ALA A 239 16.11 -54.16 45.26
CA ALA A 239 17.07 -54.39 44.18
C ALA A 239 17.47 -53.08 43.47
N MET A 240 16.52 -52.15 43.25
CA MET A 240 16.82 -50.81 42.72
C MET A 240 17.68 -49.96 43.67
N ALA A 241 17.44 -50.04 44.98
CA ALA A 241 18.22 -49.29 45.97
C ALA A 241 19.66 -49.83 46.12
N MET A 242 19.84 -51.14 45.91
CA MET A 242 21.14 -51.82 46.02
C MET A 242 21.94 -51.81 44.72
N GLY A 243 21.35 -51.43 43.59
CA GLY A 243 22.05 -51.32 42.31
C GLY A 243 21.15 -50.98 41.13
N SER A 244 21.71 -50.32 40.11
CA SER A 244 20.98 -49.91 38.91
C SER A 244 20.79 -51.06 37.93
N HIS A 245 20.01 -52.08 38.31
CA HIS A 245 19.65 -53.18 37.40
C HIS A 245 18.45 -52.77 36.51
N PRO A 246 18.59 -52.71 35.17
CA PRO A 246 17.51 -52.30 34.27
C PRO A 246 16.23 -53.14 34.40
N ARG A 247 16.37 -54.38 34.86
CA ARG A 247 15.28 -55.34 35.09
C ARG A 247 14.24 -54.84 36.09
N TYR A 248 14.64 -54.10 37.13
CA TYR A 248 13.76 -53.73 38.24
C TYR A 248 13.29 -52.27 38.20
N ARG A 249 13.63 -51.51 37.16
CA ARG A 249 13.27 -50.08 37.03
C ARG A 249 11.75 -49.90 37.00
N ALA A 250 11.25 -49.00 37.84
CA ALA A 250 9.82 -48.68 37.84
C ALA A 250 9.38 -47.85 36.62
N GLU A 251 10.34 -47.15 36.00
CA GLU A 251 10.14 -46.26 34.86
C GLU A 251 10.75 -46.82 33.56
N ASN A 252 11.11 -45.94 32.61
CA ASN A 252 11.66 -46.33 31.33
C ASN A 252 13.00 -47.08 31.50
N ILE A 253 13.18 -48.16 30.75
CA ILE A 253 14.38 -49.00 30.78
C ILE A 253 15.59 -48.24 30.21
N MET A 254 15.33 -47.35 29.25
CA MET A 254 16.30 -46.44 28.62
C MET A 254 15.80 -45.00 28.75
N PHE A 255 16.68 -44.09 29.18
CA PHE A 255 16.46 -42.65 29.07
C PHE A 255 17.19 -42.20 27.83
N LEU A 256 16.47 -42.12 26.71
CA LEU A 256 16.97 -41.49 25.51
C LEU A 256 16.76 -39.99 25.69
N GLU A 257 17.81 -39.21 25.55
CA GLU A 257 17.68 -37.78 25.25
C GLU A 257 17.01 -37.71 23.89
N LEU A 258 15.68 -37.60 23.90
CA LEU A 258 14.95 -37.23 22.71
C LEU A 258 15.45 -35.83 22.37
N ASP A 259 16.11 -35.67 21.21
CA ASP A 259 16.25 -34.36 20.60
C ASP A 259 14.83 -33.82 20.47
N VAL A 260 14.46 -32.94 21.39
CA VAL A 260 13.27 -32.12 21.25
C VAL A 260 13.60 -31.23 20.07
N SER A 261 13.13 -31.62 18.89
CA SER A 261 13.10 -30.73 17.74
C SER A 261 12.57 -29.40 18.27
N PRO A 262 13.33 -28.29 18.11
CA PRO A 262 12.91 -27.00 18.64
C PRO A 262 11.48 -26.77 18.20
N PRO A 263 10.61 -26.25 19.09
CA PRO A 263 9.20 -26.07 18.75
C PRO A 263 9.14 -25.35 17.42
N THR A 264 8.43 -25.92 16.45
CA THR A 264 8.11 -25.26 15.19
C THR A 264 7.10 -24.15 15.49
N VAL A 265 7.55 -23.13 16.23
CA VAL A 265 6.86 -21.86 16.28
C VAL A 265 7.29 -21.19 14.98
N PHE A 266 6.46 -21.35 13.95
CA PHE A 266 6.49 -20.38 12.88
C PHE A 266 6.03 -19.07 13.50
N GLU A 267 6.97 -18.18 13.77
CA GLU A 267 6.66 -16.79 14.06
C GLU A 267 6.10 -16.21 12.77
N MET A 268 4.77 -16.26 12.65
CA MET A 268 4.08 -15.59 11.56
C MET A 268 4.04 -14.11 11.91
N GLU A 269 5.15 -13.42 11.61
CA GLU A 269 5.17 -11.96 11.58
C GLU A 269 4.18 -11.51 10.50
N PHE A 270 2.98 -11.13 10.93
CA PHE A 270 2.14 -10.27 10.13
C PHE A 270 2.82 -8.89 10.17
N SER A 271 3.64 -8.61 9.16
CA SER A 271 4.14 -7.27 8.89
C SER A 271 2.94 -6.36 8.61
N HIS A 272 2.47 -5.68 9.66
CA HIS A 272 1.61 -4.53 9.54
C HIS A 272 2.51 -3.38 9.05
N ASP A 273 2.61 -3.21 7.73
CA ASP A 273 2.34 -1.92 7.09
C ASP A 273 2.70 -1.88 5.60
N GLN A 274 1.75 -1.29 4.87
CA GLN A 274 1.80 -0.50 3.63
C GLN A 274 2.82 -0.77 2.51
N ASP A 275 2.23 -0.95 1.32
CA ASP A 275 2.77 -0.68 -0.02
C ASP A 275 3.98 -1.49 -0.50
N GLN A 276 3.75 -2.78 -0.78
CA GLN A 276 4.65 -3.55 -1.65
C GLN A 276 3.92 -4.16 -2.85
N ASP A 277 4.55 -4.01 -4.02
CA ASP A 277 4.07 -4.42 -5.34
C ASP A 277 3.85 -5.95 -5.43
N PRO A 278 2.64 -6.44 -5.81
CA PRO A 278 2.28 -7.86 -5.78
C PRO A 278 3.20 -8.79 -6.58
N ARG A 279 3.95 -8.27 -7.56
CA ARG A 279 4.93 -9.06 -8.34
C ARG A 279 6.20 -9.40 -7.56
N ALA A 280 6.64 -8.54 -6.65
CA ALA A 280 7.86 -8.78 -5.87
C ALA A 280 7.66 -9.95 -4.87
N LEU A 281 6.48 -10.00 -4.24
CA LEU A 281 6.09 -11.05 -3.30
C LEU A 281 6.02 -12.44 -3.97
N HIS A 282 5.57 -12.51 -5.22
CA HIS A 282 5.51 -13.77 -5.96
C HIS A 282 6.90 -14.34 -6.23
N MET A 283 7.85 -13.48 -6.57
CA MET A 283 9.22 -13.88 -6.91
C MET A 283 10.02 -14.28 -5.66
N GLU A 284 9.83 -13.59 -4.54
CA GLU A 284 10.42 -13.98 -3.26
C GLU A 284 9.86 -15.31 -2.75
N ARG A 285 8.55 -15.56 -2.93
CA ARG A 285 7.91 -16.82 -2.56
C ARG A 285 8.47 -18.00 -3.38
N LEU A 286 8.68 -17.80 -4.67
CA LEU A 286 9.31 -18.80 -5.55
C LEU A 286 10.76 -19.11 -5.15
N MET A 287 11.56 -18.10 -4.82
CA MET A 287 12.95 -18.32 -4.37
C MET A 287 13.03 -19.06 -3.02
N ARG A 288 12.10 -18.80 -2.09
CA ARG A 288 12.05 -19.55 -0.84
C ARG A 288 11.66 -21.01 -1.05
N LEU A 289 10.83 -21.32 -2.05
CA LEU A 289 10.45 -22.69 -2.42
C LEU A 289 11.61 -23.50 -3.01
N ASP A 290 12.52 -22.86 -3.76
CA ASP A 290 13.70 -23.53 -4.35
C ASP A 290 14.74 -23.94 -3.30
N SER A 291 14.89 -23.18 -2.20
CA SER A 291 15.77 -23.57 -1.08
C SER A 291 15.33 -24.85 -0.35
N PHE A 292 14.08 -25.30 -0.51
CA PHE A 292 13.60 -26.56 0.08
C PHE A 292 13.93 -27.81 -0.78
N LEU A 293 14.43 -27.63 -2.00
CA LEU A 293 14.84 -28.74 -2.88
C LEU A 293 16.30 -29.16 -2.71
N GLU A 294 17.11 -28.48 -1.89
CA GLU A 294 18.43 -28.97 -1.53
C GLU A 294 18.35 -30.15 -0.54
N ARG A 295 18.82 -31.31 -1.03
CA ARG A 295 18.79 -32.62 -0.36
C ARG A 295 19.42 -32.59 1.05
N PRO A 296 18.73 -33.12 2.08
CA PRO A 296 19.41 -33.63 3.25
C PRO A 296 20.10 -34.95 2.93
N SER A 297 21.38 -35.02 3.31
CA SER A 297 22.29 -36.16 3.25
C SER A 297 21.65 -37.52 3.61
N THR A 298 21.99 -38.56 2.84
CA THR A 298 21.48 -39.93 3.01
C THR A 298 22.01 -40.59 4.29
N SER A 299 21.18 -40.79 5.31
CA SER A 299 21.44 -41.78 6.37
C SER A 299 20.70 -43.09 6.07
N LYS A 300 21.45 -44.12 5.70
CA LYS A 300 20.94 -45.48 5.37
C LYS A 300 20.28 -46.13 6.60
N VAL A 301 18.96 -46.30 6.58
CA VAL A 301 18.25 -47.16 7.55
C VAL A 301 18.00 -48.53 6.92
N ARG A 302 18.64 -49.55 7.48
CA ARG A 302 18.55 -50.96 7.10
C ARG A 302 17.17 -51.51 7.49
N LYS A 303 16.27 -51.72 6.52
CA LYS A 303 14.95 -52.35 6.74
C LYS A 303 15.10 -53.83 7.11
N SER A 304 14.53 -54.19 8.26
CA SER A 304 14.36 -55.58 8.72
C SER A 304 13.40 -56.34 7.80
N ARG A 305 13.78 -57.56 7.38
CA ARG A 305 12.94 -58.46 6.57
C ARG A 305 11.98 -59.23 7.49
N SER A 306 10.67 -59.05 7.27
CA SER A 306 9.64 -59.91 7.84
C SER A 306 9.59 -61.27 7.13
N TRP A 307 9.34 -62.32 7.90
CA TRP A 307 9.17 -63.69 7.43
C TRP A 307 7.74 -63.90 6.94
N CYS A 308 7.54 -63.92 5.62
CA CYS A 308 6.35 -64.52 5.00
C CYS A 308 6.80 -65.33 3.78
N GLN A 309 6.43 -66.61 3.78
CA GLN A 309 6.72 -67.58 2.71
C GLN A 309 5.94 -67.24 1.44
N SER A 310 6.59 -67.45 0.30
CA SER A 310 6.05 -67.28 -1.05
C SER A 310 5.15 -68.47 -1.48
N PRO A 311 3.99 -68.24 -2.10
CA PRO A 311 3.25 -69.30 -2.80
C PRO A 311 3.90 -69.61 -4.17
N GLN A 312 4.11 -70.90 -4.45
CA GLN A 312 4.59 -71.41 -5.74
C GLN A 312 3.57 -71.17 -6.87
N ARG A 313 4.06 -70.78 -8.05
CA ARG A 313 3.31 -70.78 -9.33
C ARG A 313 3.33 -72.18 -9.97
N PRO A 314 2.25 -72.63 -10.63
CA PRO A 314 2.33 -73.67 -11.65
C PRO A 314 2.58 -73.10 -13.07
N PRO A 315 3.07 -73.92 -14.02
CA PRO A 315 3.61 -73.48 -15.32
C PRO A 315 2.54 -73.26 -16.41
N PRO A 316 2.90 -72.65 -17.57
CA PRO A 316 1.94 -72.27 -18.61
C PRO A 316 1.71 -73.40 -19.63
N SER A 317 0.49 -73.49 -20.17
CA SER A 317 0.19 -74.21 -21.41
C SER A 317 -0.53 -73.32 -22.39
N THR A 318 -0.02 -73.34 -23.61
CA THR A 318 -0.36 -72.56 -24.80
C THR A 318 -1.51 -73.14 -25.62
N ALA A 319 -2.27 -72.23 -26.24
CA ALA A 319 -2.98 -72.29 -27.53
C ALA A 319 -4.20 -73.23 -27.72
N HIS A 320 -5.34 -72.65 -28.11
CA HIS A 320 -5.83 -72.67 -29.50
C HIS A 320 -6.99 -71.67 -29.71
N ALA A 321 -7.07 -71.15 -30.93
CA ALA A 321 -7.95 -70.08 -31.39
C ALA A 321 -9.27 -70.57 -32.00
N SER A 322 -10.28 -69.70 -31.90
CA SER A 322 -11.42 -69.38 -32.79
C SER A 322 -12.04 -70.42 -33.73
N LEU A 323 -13.37 -70.49 -33.73
CA LEU A 323 -14.23 -70.32 -34.92
C LEU A 323 -15.73 -70.19 -34.54
N ALA A 324 -16.43 -69.39 -35.34
CA ALA A 324 -17.82 -68.95 -35.20
C ALA A 324 -18.79 -69.75 -36.10
N SER A 325 -20.07 -69.31 -36.10
CA SER A 325 -21.24 -69.68 -36.94
C SER A 325 -22.20 -70.72 -36.32
N ALA A 326 -23.53 -70.61 -36.38
CA ALA A 326 -24.44 -69.59 -36.92
C ALA A 326 -25.89 -69.81 -36.42
N ALA A 327 -26.68 -68.73 -36.57
CA ALA A 327 -28.14 -68.57 -36.75
C ALA A 327 -29.14 -69.71 -36.50
N LEU A 328 -30.27 -69.35 -35.85
CA LEU A 328 -31.66 -69.50 -36.36
C LEU A 328 -32.68 -68.77 -35.43
N ARG A 329 -33.37 -67.76 -35.99
CA ARG A 329 -34.73 -67.28 -35.59
C ARG A 329 -35.78 -68.10 -36.39
N PRO A 330 -37.14 -67.92 -36.32
CA PRO A 330 -38.00 -66.95 -35.60
C PRO A 330 -39.31 -67.54 -34.98
N ALA A 331 -40.12 -66.71 -34.29
CA ALA A 331 -41.60 -66.72 -34.23
C ALA A 331 -42.10 -65.67 -33.20
N THR A 332 -42.60 -64.51 -33.62
CA THR A 332 -44.03 -64.08 -33.73
C THR A 332 -44.76 -63.80 -32.41
N VAL A 333 -45.03 -62.52 -32.09
CA VAL A 333 -46.31 -61.77 -32.21
C VAL A 333 -47.13 -61.79 -30.89
N LEU A 334 -47.35 -60.63 -30.26
CA LEU A 334 -48.68 -60.03 -30.01
C LEU A 334 -48.58 -58.75 -29.16
N ASP A 335 -49.27 -57.72 -29.66
CA ASP A 335 -49.62 -56.46 -29.02
C ASP A 335 -50.58 -56.65 -27.82
N HIS A 336 -50.54 -55.73 -26.85
CA HIS A 336 -51.72 -54.96 -26.43
C HIS A 336 -51.35 -53.81 -25.49
N GLU A 337 -51.81 -52.61 -25.90
CA GLU A 337 -52.11 -51.36 -25.16
C GLU A 337 -51.11 -50.73 -24.18
#